data_AF-A0A3D0WRK9-F1
#
_entry.id   AF-A0A3D0WRK9-F1
#
_cell.length_a   1.000
_cell.length_b   1.000
_cell.length_c   1.000
_cell.angle_alpha   90.00
_cell.angle_beta   90.00
_cell.angle_gamma   90.00
#
_symmetry.space_group_name_H-M   'P 1'
#
loop_
_entity.id
_entity.type
_entity.pdbx_description
1 polymer ?
#
loop_
_entity_poly.entity_id
_entity_poly.type
_entity_poly.pdbx_seq_one_letter_code
_entity_poly.pdbx_strand_id
1 'polypeptide(L)'
;MKKLLSIAAVVIFFLSLQAQNQQTMNYDQAWKKVAELEQKSLPQSASERVNQILRKAIAEKNSPQTIKALIHQGKYNLAVDAEQDTSIFYNLTNMLGKSTDAIERSVLHSMLGELYLQYYHKDGWTINGRTAISGFVPTDMKEWSKNNFYDKVVEHLNASIESYSSLEKADVQSYGPIVTFGKDSRHFYPTMYDFLALRAIELFSQVGEDMDLSRSLAKKKIALSSLFAPAGEFGKLNFDPQPGEYNLWALETYKKLLVSLSKRNLNTSVVLAELDKTGYLAKLRNAHQQYAFSSLQSMLKEWGNDPVSLEIVDKMADIYTTQIEGFTQQDSLKRTEKTKELYDLLHKTIQAFPNNERTSILENRLLQLTQPYFLVKGNNTFDAEVEKKLVVEYKNL
;
A
#
# COMPACT_ATOMS: atom_id res chain seq x y z
N MET A 1 -70.74 14.20 5.29
CA MET A 1 -69.85 13.04 5.09
C MET A 1 -69.22 12.97 3.69
N LYS A 2 -69.97 13.14 2.59
CA LYS A 2 -69.39 13.10 1.22
C LYS A 2 -68.34 14.19 0.93
N LYS A 3 -68.50 15.42 1.46
CA LYS A 3 -67.50 16.51 1.30
C LYS A 3 -66.19 16.30 2.10
N LEU A 4 -66.21 15.52 3.19
CA LEU A 4 -65.01 15.18 3.98
C LEU A 4 -64.20 14.06 3.33
N LEU A 5 -64.87 13.11 2.66
CA LEU A 5 -64.23 12.05 1.85
C LEU A 5 -63.52 12.61 0.61
N SER A 6 -64.04 13.68 -0.01
CA SER A 6 -63.39 14.33 -1.15
C SER A 6 -62.11 15.08 -0.78
N ILE A 7 -62.03 15.64 0.44
CA ILE A 7 -60.83 16.36 0.91
C ILE A 7 -59.72 15.36 1.30
N ALA A 8 -60.07 14.21 1.89
CA ALA A 8 -59.10 13.15 2.19
C ALA A 8 -58.50 12.50 0.92
N ALA A 9 -59.28 12.37 -0.15
CA ALA A 9 -58.79 11.82 -1.43
C ALA A 9 -57.81 12.74 -2.17
N VAL A 10 -57.94 14.07 -2.00
CA VAL A 10 -57.02 15.05 -2.61
C VAL A 10 -55.67 15.09 -1.88
N VAL A 11 -55.65 14.93 -0.55
CA VAL A 11 -54.39 14.92 0.22
C VAL A 11 -53.53 13.67 -0.07
N ILE A 12 -54.15 12.52 -0.39
CA ILE A 12 -53.42 11.28 -0.72
C ILE A 12 -52.79 11.33 -2.12
N PHE A 13 -53.36 12.08 -3.07
CA PHE A 13 -52.80 12.26 -4.42
C PHE A 13 -51.66 13.29 -4.48
N PHE A 14 -51.62 14.28 -3.57
CA PHE A 14 -50.50 15.24 -3.52
C PHE A 14 -49.25 14.67 -2.84
N LEU A 15 -49.39 13.68 -1.93
CA LEU A 15 -48.25 13.02 -1.28
C LEU A 15 -47.56 11.97 -2.16
N SER A 16 -48.24 11.44 -3.19
CA SER A 16 -47.68 10.44 -4.10
C SER A 16 -46.87 11.04 -5.26
N LEU A 17 -47.07 12.32 -5.59
CA LEU A 17 -46.32 13.02 -6.65
C LEU A 17 -44.97 13.61 -6.20
N GLN A 18 -44.72 13.76 -4.89
CA GLN A 18 -43.42 14.20 -4.40
C GLN A 18 -42.40 13.06 -4.25
N ALA A 19 -42.82 11.79 -4.34
CA ALA A 19 -41.95 10.64 -4.23
C ALA A 19 -41.23 10.26 -5.55
N GLN A 20 -41.62 10.83 -6.69
CA GLN A 20 -41.18 10.37 -8.02
C GLN A 20 -40.12 11.23 -8.72
N ASN A 21 -39.48 12.19 -8.04
CA ASN A 21 -38.42 13.02 -8.64
C ASN A 21 -37.04 12.85 -8.00
N GLN A 22 -36.72 11.66 -7.49
CA GLN A 22 -35.33 11.30 -7.19
C GLN A 22 -34.63 10.83 -8.46
N GLN A 23 -34.32 11.78 -9.36
CA GLN A 23 -33.34 11.50 -10.39
C GLN A 23 -32.02 11.13 -9.69
N THR A 24 -31.52 9.93 -9.97
CA THR A 24 -30.21 9.47 -9.46
C THR A 24 -29.13 10.40 -10.00
N MET A 25 -28.19 10.80 -9.14
CA MET A 25 -27.13 11.69 -9.61
C MET A 25 -26.16 10.92 -10.51
N ASN A 26 -25.91 11.46 -11.71
CA ASN A 26 -24.77 11.01 -12.50
C ASN A 26 -23.49 11.55 -11.85
N TYR A 27 -22.86 10.73 -11.01
CA TYR A 27 -21.66 11.10 -10.27
C TYR A 27 -20.48 11.44 -11.18
N ASP A 28 -20.31 10.74 -12.31
CA ASP A 28 -19.20 11.00 -13.23
C ASP A 28 -19.29 12.40 -13.82
N GLN A 29 -20.49 12.80 -14.27
CA GLN A 29 -20.74 14.17 -14.72
C GLN A 29 -20.57 15.18 -13.58
N ALA A 30 -21.01 14.84 -12.37
CA ALA A 30 -20.87 15.71 -11.22
C ALA A 30 -19.41 15.97 -10.86
N TRP A 31 -18.56 14.93 -10.88
CA TRP A 31 -17.12 15.02 -10.63
C TRP A 31 -16.37 15.69 -11.76
N LYS A 32 -16.75 15.44 -13.03
CA LYS A 32 -16.22 16.20 -14.16
C LYS A 32 -16.45 17.71 -13.97
N LYS A 33 -17.61 18.08 -13.43
CA LYS A 33 -17.89 19.49 -13.14
C LYS A 33 -17.02 20.06 -12.03
N VAL A 34 -16.74 19.29 -10.98
CA VAL A 34 -15.78 19.68 -9.93
C VAL A 34 -14.40 19.92 -10.56
N ALA A 35 -13.90 18.98 -11.37
CA ALA A 35 -12.60 19.10 -12.03
C ALA A 35 -12.53 20.32 -12.97
N GLU A 36 -13.59 20.62 -13.74
CA GLU A 36 -13.66 21.83 -14.56
C GLU A 36 -13.57 23.12 -13.74
N LEU A 37 -14.20 23.16 -12.55
CA LEU A 37 -14.15 24.31 -11.66
C LEU A 37 -12.76 24.47 -11.02
N GLU A 38 -12.13 23.36 -10.64
CA GLU A 38 -10.75 23.34 -10.13
C GLU A 38 -9.76 23.83 -11.19
N GLN A 39 -9.89 23.38 -12.45
CA GLN A 39 -9.04 23.82 -13.55
C GLN A 39 -9.18 25.33 -13.84
N LYS A 40 -10.36 25.89 -13.57
CA LYS A 40 -10.64 27.33 -13.70
C LYS A 40 -10.24 28.14 -12.46
N SER A 41 -9.60 27.52 -11.47
CA SER A 41 -9.24 28.16 -10.19
C SER A 41 -10.46 28.74 -9.46
N LEU A 42 -11.59 28.03 -9.46
CA LEU A 42 -12.84 28.42 -8.78
C LEU A 42 -13.12 27.50 -7.57
N PRO A 43 -12.32 27.59 -6.49
CA PRO A 43 -12.39 26.65 -5.36
C PRO A 43 -13.70 26.74 -4.56
N GLN A 44 -14.30 27.94 -4.43
CA GLN A 44 -15.59 28.10 -3.75
C GLN A 44 -16.71 27.38 -4.49
N SER A 45 -16.82 27.57 -5.80
CA SER A 45 -17.82 26.86 -6.62
C SER A 45 -17.57 25.36 -6.66
N ALA A 46 -16.30 24.93 -6.69
CA ALA A 46 -15.95 23.51 -6.61
C ALA A 46 -16.39 22.91 -5.26
N SER A 47 -16.16 23.62 -4.15
CA SER A 47 -16.61 23.24 -2.80
C SER A 47 -18.13 23.14 -2.71
N GLU A 48 -18.87 24.11 -3.25
CA GLU A 48 -20.34 24.04 -3.32
C GLU A 48 -20.81 22.82 -4.11
N ARG A 49 -20.17 22.51 -5.22
CA ARG A 49 -20.50 21.33 -6.02
C ARG A 49 -20.22 20.04 -5.26
N VAL A 50 -19.10 19.95 -4.54
CA VAL A 50 -18.79 18.80 -3.67
C VAL A 50 -19.81 18.67 -2.53
N ASN A 51 -20.26 19.76 -1.92
CA ASN A 51 -21.31 19.73 -0.89
C ASN A 51 -22.67 19.25 -1.44
N GLN A 52 -22.96 19.50 -2.72
CA GLN A 52 -24.14 18.92 -3.39
C GLN A 52 -23.98 17.41 -3.61
N ILE A 53 -22.80 16.97 -4.08
CA ILE A 53 -22.47 15.55 -4.26
C ILE A 53 -22.60 14.81 -2.91
N LEU A 54 -22.02 15.36 -1.85
CA LEU A 54 -22.06 14.78 -0.50
C LEU A 54 -23.49 14.58 0.00
N ARG A 55 -24.32 15.64 -0.04
CA ARG A 55 -25.72 15.55 0.40
C ARG A 55 -26.50 14.49 -0.37
N LYS A 56 -26.27 14.39 -1.68
CA LYS A 56 -26.93 13.39 -2.52
C LYS A 56 -26.42 11.98 -2.21
N ALA A 57 -25.11 11.78 -2.07
CA ALA A 57 -24.52 10.50 -1.73
C ALA A 57 -25.00 9.96 -0.37
N ILE A 58 -25.15 10.82 0.63
CA ILE A 58 -25.74 10.45 1.91
C ILE A 58 -27.21 10.03 1.74
N ALA A 59 -28.00 10.81 0.99
CA ALA A 59 -29.41 10.50 0.75
C ALA A 59 -29.62 9.20 -0.03
N GLU A 60 -28.72 8.89 -0.97
CA GLU A 60 -28.70 7.66 -1.76
C GLU A 60 -28.01 6.49 -1.04
N LYS A 61 -27.45 6.70 0.16
CA LYS A 61 -26.64 5.73 0.90
C LYS A 61 -25.46 5.18 0.08
N ASN A 62 -24.85 6.05 -0.73
CA ASN A 62 -23.70 5.72 -1.57
C ASN A 62 -22.40 6.02 -0.81
N SER A 63 -21.91 5.04 -0.06
CA SER A 63 -20.73 5.19 0.81
C SER A 63 -19.45 5.58 0.05
N PRO A 64 -19.08 4.95 -1.09
CA PRO A 64 -17.90 5.36 -1.84
C PRO A 64 -17.95 6.83 -2.29
N GLN A 65 -19.10 7.31 -2.78
CA GLN A 65 -19.24 8.71 -3.18
C GLN A 65 -19.29 9.67 -1.99
N THR A 66 -19.86 9.23 -0.86
CA THR A 66 -19.85 9.98 0.40
C THR A 66 -18.41 10.19 0.86
N ILE A 67 -17.61 9.11 0.90
CA ILE A 67 -16.20 9.15 1.28
C ILE A 67 -15.42 10.07 0.35
N LYS A 68 -15.57 9.91 -0.99
CA LYS A 68 -14.91 10.76 -1.97
C LYS A 68 -15.22 12.25 -1.74
N ALA A 69 -16.49 12.56 -1.51
CA ALA A 69 -16.92 13.93 -1.24
C ALA A 69 -16.35 14.48 0.07
N LEU A 70 -16.24 13.68 1.12
CA LEU A 70 -15.61 14.07 2.37
C LEU A 70 -14.11 14.37 2.21
N ILE A 71 -13.37 13.56 1.44
CA ILE A 71 -11.96 13.82 1.13
C ILE A 71 -11.80 15.18 0.41
N HIS A 72 -12.60 15.43 -0.63
CA HIS A 72 -12.57 16.69 -1.35
C HIS A 72 -13.02 17.88 -0.48
N GLN A 73 -14.00 17.69 0.40
CA GLN A 73 -14.44 18.71 1.34
C GLN A 73 -13.30 19.07 2.31
N GLY A 74 -12.58 18.08 2.84
CA GLY A 74 -11.40 18.30 3.69
C GLY A 74 -10.33 19.12 2.98
N LYS A 75 -10.05 18.84 1.70
CA LYS A 75 -9.13 19.63 0.86
C LYS A 75 -9.53 21.11 0.81
N TYR A 76 -10.81 21.42 0.60
CA TYR A 76 -11.25 22.81 0.53
C TYR A 76 -11.29 23.50 1.88
N ASN A 77 -11.67 22.78 2.95
CA ASN A 77 -11.65 23.33 4.31
C ASN A 77 -10.23 23.73 4.72
N LEU A 78 -9.23 22.89 4.44
CA LEU A 78 -7.82 23.20 4.67
C LEU A 78 -7.32 24.43 3.90
N ALA A 79 -7.87 24.68 2.70
CA ALA A 79 -7.51 25.85 1.91
C ALA A 79 -8.12 27.16 2.47
N VAL A 80 -9.22 27.06 3.22
CA VAL A 80 -9.88 28.20 3.88
C VAL A 80 -9.26 28.45 5.25
N ASP A 81 -9.04 27.38 6.02
CA ASP A 81 -8.51 27.42 7.38
C ASP A 81 -7.58 26.22 7.59
N ALA A 82 -6.28 26.51 7.63
CA ALA A 82 -5.25 25.49 7.82
C ALA A 82 -5.35 24.80 9.19
N GLU A 83 -6.06 25.38 10.16
CA GLU A 83 -6.27 24.80 11.49
C GLU A 83 -7.42 23.78 11.52
N GLN A 84 -8.22 23.65 10.45
CA GLN A 84 -9.30 22.65 10.33
C GLN A 84 -8.83 21.28 9.83
N ASP A 85 -7.58 20.92 10.11
CA ASP A 85 -6.97 19.67 9.66
C ASP A 85 -7.51 18.41 10.34
N THR A 86 -8.36 18.58 11.36
CA THR A 86 -9.03 17.47 12.08
C THR A 86 -10.46 17.19 11.60
N SER A 87 -11.04 18.03 10.73
CA SER A 87 -12.44 17.91 10.30
C SER A 87 -12.76 16.59 9.60
N ILE A 88 -11.81 16.06 8.82
CA ILE A 88 -11.95 14.77 8.14
C ILE A 88 -12.05 13.60 9.14
N PHE A 89 -11.31 13.66 10.26
CA PHE A 89 -11.38 12.64 11.31
C PHE A 89 -12.76 12.58 11.95
N TYR A 90 -13.32 13.74 12.28
CA TYR A 90 -14.68 13.84 12.82
C TYR A 90 -15.70 13.25 11.85
N ASN A 91 -15.64 13.64 10.58
CA ASN A 91 -16.58 13.18 9.56
C ASN A 91 -16.53 11.66 9.35
N LEU A 92 -15.33 11.09 9.20
CA LEU A 92 -15.17 9.64 9.02
C LEU A 92 -15.50 8.85 10.29
N THR A 93 -15.18 9.37 11.48
CA THR A 93 -15.53 8.74 12.77
C THR A 93 -17.05 8.72 12.98
N ASN A 94 -17.75 9.81 12.65
CA ASN A 94 -19.21 9.88 12.70
C ASN A 94 -19.87 8.93 11.69
N MET A 95 -19.30 8.83 10.48
CA MET A 95 -19.76 7.88 9.47
C MET A 95 -19.57 6.43 9.96
N LEU A 96 -18.40 6.13 10.54
CA LEU A 96 -18.08 4.83 11.13
C LEU A 96 -19.04 4.47 12.28
N GLY A 97 -19.38 5.43 13.15
CA GLY A 97 -20.30 5.21 14.27
C GLY A 97 -21.75 4.96 13.86
N LYS A 98 -22.15 5.40 12.65
CA LYS A 98 -23.49 5.17 12.09
C LYS A 98 -23.59 3.95 11.20
N SER A 99 -22.47 3.52 10.62
CA SER A 99 -22.44 2.38 9.72
C SER A 99 -22.57 1.06 10.46
N THR A 100 -23.43 0.19 9.93
CA THR A 100 -23.58 -1.21 10.31
C THR A 100 -23.04 -2.16 9.24
N ASP A 101 -22.62 -1.64 8.09
CA ASP A 101 -22.07 -2.43 6.99
C ASP A 101 -20.61 -2.78 7.26
N ALA A 102 -20.28 -4.07 7.31
CA ALA A 102 -18.94 -4.51 7.66
C ALA A 102 -17.86 -4.02 6.68
N ILE A 103 -18.19 -3.91 5.39
CA ILE A 103 -17.23 -3.50 4.35
C ILE A 103 -16.95 -2.00 4.46
N GLU A 104 -17.99 -1.20 4.59
CA GLU A 104 -17.90 0.25 4.81
C GLU A 104 -17.10 0.56 6.07
N ARG A 105 -17.41 -0.10 7.18
CA ARG A 105 -16.67 0.07 8.44
C ARG A 105 -15.19 -0.27 8.27
N SER A 106 -14.88 -1.37 7.58
CA SER A 106 -13.51 -1.78 7.30
C SER A 106 -12.74 -0.77 6.44
N VAL A 107 -13.37 -0.22 5.40
CA VAL A 107 -12.78 0.84 4.57
C VAL A 107 -12.55 2.12 5.39
N LEU A 108 -13.53 2.54 6.18
CA LEU A 108 -13.42 3.72 7.06
C LEU A 108 -12.29 3.56 8.08
N HIS A 109 -12.15 2.36 8.67
CA HIS A 109 -11.05 2.03 9.56
C HIS A 109 -9.69 2.10 8.84
N SER A 110 -9.56 1.53 7.63
CA SER A 110 -8.32 1.63 6.85
C SER A 110 -7.93 3.09 6.55
N MET A 111 -8.91 3.92 6.23
CA MET A 111 -8.69 5.35 5.99
C MET A 111 -8.31 6.11 7.27
N LEU A 112 -9.00 5.86 8.38
CA LEU A 112 -8.66 6.48 9.67
C LEU A 112 -7.24 6.10 10.11
N GLY A 113 -6.84 4.84 9.96
CA GLY A 113 -5.48 4.39 10.25
C GLY A 113 -4.42 5.15 9.44
N GLU A 114 -4.65 5.33 8.14
CA GLU A 114 -3.77 6.15 7.29
C GLU A 114 -3.76 7.62 7.73
N LEU A 115 -4.92 8.22 8.01
CA LEU A 115 -5.01 9.62 8.41
C LEU A 115 -4.27 9.90 9.72
N TYR A 116 -4.40 9.05 10.73
CA TYR A 116 -3.65 9.19 11.98
C TYR A 116 -2.13 9.09 11.73
N LEU A 117 -1.71 8.18 10.84
CA LEU A 117 -0.31 8.02 10.48
C LEU A 117 0.23 9.25 9.70
N GLN A 118 -0.54 9.77 8.75
CA GLN A 118 -0.21 10.99 8.02
C GLN A 118 -0.11 12.20 8.95
N TYR A 119 -1.02 12.33 9.91
CA TYR A 119 -0.97 13.39 10.92
C TYR A 119 0.31 13.28 11.76
N TYR A 120 0.66 12.06 12.20
CA TYR A 120 1.92 11.81 12.90
C TYR A 120 3.13 12.21 12.04
N HIS A 121 3.18 11.81 10.77
CA HIS A 121 4.31 12.14 9.90
C HIS A 121 4.45 13.64 9.61
N LYS A 122 3.32 14.37 9.50
CA LYS A 122 3.30 15.83 9.25
C LYS A 122 4.06 16.60 10.33
N ASP A 123 3.93 16.22 11.60
CA ASP A 123 4.57 16.90 12.74
C ASP A 123 5.47 15.96 13.56
N GLY A 124 6.06 14.97 12.90
CA GLY A 124 6.79 13.87 13.55
C GLY A 124 7.95 14.35 14.42
N TRP A 125 8.64 15.42 14.03
CA TRP A 125 9.72 16.00 14.81
C TRP A 125 9.24 16.47 16.19
N THR A 126 8.14 17.24 16.22
CA THR A 126 7.56 17.76 17.47
C THR A 126 6.99 16.63 18.30
N ILE A 127 6.23 15.72 17.68
CA ILE A 127 5.58 14.61 18.37
C ILE A 127 6.61 13.67 19.01
N ASN A 128 7.75 13.43 18.35
CA ASN A 128 8.83 12.59 18.87
C ASN A 128 9.55 13.23 20.07
N GLY A 129 9.46 14.55 20.25
CA GLY A 129 9.99 15.25 21.42
C GLY A 129 9.09 15.20 22.66
N ARG A 130 7.85 14.70 22.53
CA ARG A 130 6.88 14.63 23.64
C ARG A 130 7.12 13.40 24.52
N THR A 131 6.87 13.55 25.81
CA THR A 131 6.87 12.43 26.76
C THR A 131 5.74 11.46 26.43
N ALA A 132 6.04 10.16 26.40
CA ALA A 132 5.03 9.13 26.21
C ALA A 132 4.02 9.14 27.36
N ILE A 133 2.73 9.14 27.03
CA ILE A 133 1.63 9.10 28.02
C ILE A 133 0.90 7.77 27.86
N SER A 134 0.97 6.92 28.88
CA SER A 134 0.28 5.63 28.92
C SER A 134 -1.02 5.73 29.71
N GLY A 135 -2.08 5.06 29.24
CA GLY A 135 -3.36 4.98 29.95
C GLY A 135 -4.23 6.25 29.88
N PHE A 136 -3.76 7.29 29.19
CA PHE A 136 -4.52 8.52 28.92
C PHE A 136 -4.25 9.00 27.50
N VAL A 137 -5.32 9.37 26.79
CA VAL A 137 -5.26 9.97 25.45
C VAL A 137 -5.92 11.35 25.56
N PRO A 138 -5.18 12.45 25.37
CA PRO A 138 -5.77 13.79 25.40
C PRO A 138 -6.92 13.95 24.40
N THR A 139 -7.89 14.82 24.71
CA THR A 139 -9.00 15.10 23.77
C THR A 139 -8.49 15.80 22.51
N ASP A 140 -7.55 16.73 22.65
CA ASP A 140 -6.94 17.42 21.52
C ASP A 140 -5.82 16.56 20.92
N MET A 141 -5.99 16.16 19.66
CA MET A 141 -4.98 15.40 18.91
C MET A 141 -3.66 16.16 18.75
N LYS A 142 -3.67 17.50 18.85
CA LYS A 142 -2.46 18.31 18.87
C LYS A 142 -1.58 18.03 20.08
N GLU A 143 -2.11 17.45 21.16
CA GLU A 143 -1.37 17.11 22.38
C GLU A 143 -0.89 15.64 22.42
N TRP A 144 -1.26 14.83 21.43
CA TRP A 144 -0.97 13.39 21.46
C TRP A 144 0.53 13.10 21.42
N SER A 145 0.94 12.11 22.22
CA SER A 145 2.29 11.55 22.18
C SER A 145 2.41 10.50 21.07
N LYS A 146 3.65 10.12 20.69
CA LYS A 146 3.91 9.11 19.65
C LYS A 146 3.12 7.81 19.85
N ASN A 147 3.08 7.30 21.09
CA ASN A 147 2.36 6.06 21.37
C ASN A 147 0.84 6.23 21.22
N ASN A 148 0.26 7.40 21.52
CA ASN A 148 -1.17 7.62 21.27
C ASN A 148 -1.51 7.51 19.78
N PHE A 149 -0.67 8.08 18.90
CA PHE A 149 -0.83 7.92 17.46
C PHE A 149 -0.65 6.46 17.02
N TYR A 150 0.43 5.81 17.43
CA TYR A 150 0.70 4.42 17.04
C TYR A 150 -0.40 3.48 17.50
N ASP A 151 -0.89 3.60 18.75
CA ASP A 151 -2.01 2.83 19.28
C ASP A 151 -3.28 3.02 18.42
N LYS A 152 -3.58 4.26 18.01
CA LYS A 152 -4.74 4.56 17.15
C LYS A 152 -4.61 4.04 15.73
N VAL A 153 -3.40 4.11 15.16
CA VAL A 153 -3.11 3.49 13.86
C VAL A 153 -3.33 1.98 13.96
N VAL A 154 -2.77 1.33 14.99
CA VAL A 154 -2.91 -0.12 15.20
C VAL A 154 -4.36 -0.54 15.43
N GLU A 155 -5.12 0.19 16.24
CA GLU A 155 -6.55 -0.04 16.47
C GLU A 155 -7.32 -0.08 15.14
N HIS A 156 -7.16 0.96 14.34
CA HIS A 156 -7.89 1.10 13.09
C HIS A 156 -7.43 0.14 11.99
N LEU A 157 -6.13 -0.08 11.82
CA LEU A 157 -5.63 -1.02 10.82
C LEU A 157 -6.04 -2.46 11.14
N ASN A 158 -6.04 -2.87 12.41
CA ASN A 158 -6.56 -4.18 12.79
C ASN A 158 -8.07 -4.30 12.56
N ALA A 159 -8.85 -3.29 12.96
CA ALA A 159 -10.29 -3.28 12.73
C ALA A 159 -10.64 -3.29 11.22
N SER A 160 -9.76 -2.75 10.37
CA SER A 160 -9.97 -2.73 8.91
C SER A 160 -10.02 -4.13 8.29
N ILE A 161 -9.34 -5.10 8.88
CA ILE A 161 -9.25 -6.49 8.38
C ILE A 161 -9.98 -7.51 9.25
N GLU A 162 -10.64 -7.07 10.33
CA GLU A 162 -11.25 -7.95 11.34
C GLU A 162 -12.45 -8.74 10.79
N SER A 163 -13.26 -8.12 9.93
CA SER A 163 -14.49 -8.72 9.37
C SER A 163 -14.21 -9.70 8.22
N TYR A 164 -13.27 -10.64 8.43
CA TYR A 164 -12.72 -11.55 7.42
C TYR A 164 -13.78 -12.19 6.51
N SER A 165 -14.81 -12.82 7.08
CA SER A 165 -15.81 -13.58 6.32
C SER A 165 -16.66 -12.72 5.37
N SER A 166 -16.88 -11.46 5.73
CA SER A 166 -17.58 -10.48 4.88
C SER A 166 -16.63 -9.94 3.81
N LEU A 167 -15.40 -9.60 4.20
CA LEU A 167 -14.41 -8.99 3.32
C LEU A 167 -13.91 -9.95 2.23
N GLU A 168 -13.79 -11.25 2.52
CA GLU A 168 -13.42 -12.28 1.55
C GLU A 168 -14.48 -12.41 0.43
N LYS A 169 -15.74 -12.10 0.72
CA LYS A 169 -16.85 -12.20 -0.25
C LYS A 169 -17.11 -10.90 -1.01
N ALA A 170 -16.50 -9.80 -0.60
CA ALA A 170 -16.74 -8.48 -1.18
C ALA A 170 -15.72 -8.16 -2.28
N ASP A 171 -16.22 -7.59 -3.37
CA ASP A 171 -15.39 -7.06 -4.47
C ASP A 171 -14.99 -5.60 -4.18
N VAL A 172 -13.71 -5.29 -4.41
CA VAL A 172 -13.12 -3.94 -4.35
C VAL A 172 -13.78 -2.99 -5.35
N GLN A 173 -14.31 -3.49 -6.48
CA GLN A 173 -14.96 -2.68 -7.52
C GLN A 173 -16.08 -1.79 -6.98
N SER A 174 -16.79 -2.25 -5.95
CA SER A 174 -17.84 -1.48 -5.29
C SER A 174 -17.34 -0.15 -4.71
N TYR A 175 -16.04 -0.03 -4.42
CA TYR A 175 -15.37 1.17 -3.92
C TYR A 175 -14.53 1.91 -4.98
N GLY A 176 -14.73 1.61 -6.27
CA GLY A 176 -14.01 2.24 -7.37
C GLY A 176 -13.93 3.78 -7.39
N PRO A 177 -14.93 4.54 -6.87
CA PRO A 177 -14.79 6.00 -6.76
C PRO A 177 -13.62 6.48 -5.91
N ILE A 178 -13.13 5.66 -4.96
CA ILE A 178 -12.05 5.99 -4.02
C ILE A 178 -10.85 5.04 -4.10
N VAL A 179 -10.87 4.07 -5.02
CA VAL A 179 -9.78 3.10 -5.22
C VAL A 179 -9.19 3.29 -6.62
N THR A 180 -7.87 3.42 -6.68
CA THR A 180 -7.13 3.39 -7.95
C THR A 180 -6.82 1.94 -8.32
N PHE A 181 -7.40 1.45 -9.41
CA PHE A 181 -7.18 0.07 -9.85
C PHE A 181 -5.92 -0.08 -10.71
N GLY A 182 -5.10 -1.08 -10.38
CA GLY A 182 -4.11 -1.62 -11.30
C GLY A 182 -4.77 -2.46 -12.40
N LYS A 183 -4.07 -2.67 -13.51
CA LYS A 183 -4.55 -3.52 -14.62
C LYS A 183 -4.78 -4.97 -14.15
N ASP A 184 -3.83 -5.51 -13.39
CA ASP A 184 -3.82 -6.93 -13.00
C ASP A 184 -4.13 -7.17 -11.51
N SER A 185 -4.30 -6.09 -10.72
CA SER A 185 -4.41 -6.20 -9.25
C SER A 185 -5.56 -7.11 -8.81
N ARG A 186 -6.65 -7.14 -9.58
CA ARG A 186 -7.84 -7.97 -9.29
C ARG A 186 -7.66 -9.45 -9.65
N HIS A 187 -6.73 -9.76 -10.54
CA HIS A 187 -6.45 -11.16 -10.88
C HIS A 187 -5.76 -11.86 -9.72
N PHE A 188 -4.81 -11.18 -9.07
CA PHE A 188 -4.04 -11.73 -7.96
C PHE A 188 -4.67 -11.47 -6.59
N TYR A 189 -5.36 -10.36 -6.40
CA TYR A 189 -5.94 -9.97 -5.11
C TYR A 189 -7.43 -9.62 -5.28
N PRO A 190 -8.29 -10.63 -5.48
CA PRO A 190 -9.66 -10.42 -5.95
C PRO A 190 -10.62 -9.86 -4.90
N THR A 191 -10.30 -9.94 -3.61
CA THR A 191 -11.25 -9.62 -2.53
C THR A 191 -10.92 -8.32 -1.81
N MET A 192 -11.92 -7.73 -1.15
CA MET A 192 -11.72 -6.59 -0.27
C MET A 192 -10.77 -6.93 0.89
N TYR A 193 -10.78 -8.18 1.38
CA TYR A 193 -9.82 -8.61 2.39
C TYR A 193 -8.39 -8.51 1.88
N ASP A 194 -8.11 -8.96 0.66
CA ASP A 194 -6.78 -8.91 0.06
C ASP A 194 -6.29 -7.46 -0.05
N PHE A 195 -7.14 -6.58 -0.58
CA PHE A 195 -6.85 -5.16 -0.74
C PHE A 195 -6.55 -4.47 0.60
N LEU A 196 -7.41 -4.66 1.61
CA LEU A 196 -7.24 -4.03 2.92
C LEU A 196 -6.06 -4.62 3.70
N ALA A 197 -5.77 -5.92 3.57
CA ALA A 197 -4.62 -6.54 4.20
C ALA A 197 -3.29 -6.02 3.62
N LEU A 198 -3.19 -5.90 2.29
CA LEU A 198 -2.02 -5.29 1.64
C LEU A 198 -1.82 -3.84 2.06
N ARG A 199 -2.90 -3.06 2.11
CA ARG A 199 -2.86 -1.68 2.59
C ARG A 199 -2.49 -1.58 4.08
N ALA A 200 -3.00 -2.48 4.92
CA ALA A 200 -2.61 -2.55 6.32
C ALA A 200 -1.12 -2.89 6.46
N ILE A 201 -0.58 -3.80 5.66
CA ILE A 201 0.86 -4.12 5.61
C ILE A 201 1.68 -2.86 5.27
N GLU A 202 1.32 -2.14 4.20
CA GLU A 202 2.01 -0.92 3.78
C GLU A 202 2.04 0.13 4.90
N LEU A 203 0.92 0.33 5.58
CA LEU A 203 0.82 1.31 6.67
C LEU A 203 1.53 0.83 7.94
N PHE A 204 1.40 -0.45 8.32
CA PHE A 204 2.14 -1.01 9.45
C PHE A 204 3.65 -0.99 9.24
N SER A 205 4.11 -1.00 7.98
CA SER A 205 5.54 -0.91 7.66
C SER A 205 6.20 0.36 8.18
N GLN A 206 5.41 1.43 8.29
CA GLN A 206 5.80 2.78 8.68
C GLN A 206 5.64 3.04 10.19
N VAL A 207 5.07 2.09 10.93
CA VAL A 207 4.84 2.20 12.38
C VAL A 207 5.94 1.47 13.14
N GLY A 208 6.58 2.17 14.08
CA GLY A 208 7.63 1.58 14.91
C GLY A 208 8.92 1.26 14.15
N GLU A 209 9.22 2.00 13.07
CA GLU A 209 10.49 1.88 12.35
C GLU A 209 11.71 2.13 13.23
N ASP A 210 11.55 2.93 14.28
CA ASP A 210 12.56 3.22 15.30
C ASP A 210 12.79 2.05 16.27
N MET A 211 12.00 0.97 16.16
CA MET A 211 12.06 -0.17 17.07
C MET A 211 12.90 -1.32 16.52
N ASP A 212 13.72 -1.91 17.40
CA ASP A 212 14.55 -3.07 17.09
C ASP A 212 13.69 -4.33 16.89
N LEU A 213 13.36 -4.63 15.63
CA LEU A 213 12.58 -5.82 15.24
C LEU A 213 13.28 -7.13 15.64
N SER A 214 14.61 -7.18 15.58
CA SER A 214 15.37 -8.38 15.98
C SER A 214 15.18 -8.67 17.46
N ARG A 215 15.16 -7.62 18.29
CA ARG A 215 14.89 -7.73 19.73
C ARG A 215 13.45 -8.15 20.02
N SER A 216 12.47 -7.59 19.32
CA SER A 216 11.05 -8.01 19.46
C SER A 216 10.89 -9.50 19.14
N LEU A 217 11.48 -9.98 18.04
CA LEU A 217 11.42 -11.39 17.62
C LEU A 217 12.15 -12.32 18.60
N ALA A 218 13.31 -11.91 19.12
CA ALA A 218 14.05 -12.68 20.11
C ALA A 218 13.23 -12.92 21.40
N LYS A 219 12.48 -11.90 21.88
CA LYS A 219 11.57 -12.05 23.02
C LYS A 219 10.47 -13.07 22.76
N LYS A 220 9.99 -13.16 21.52
CA LYS A 220 9.00 -14.15 21.05
C LYS A 220 9.62 -15.51 20.72
N LYS A 221 10.95 -15.68 20.87
CA LYS A 221 11.70 -16.88 20.49
C LYS A 221 11.55 -17.24 19.00
N ILE A 222 11.41 -16.24 18.14
CA ILE A 222 11.34 -16.42 16.68
C ILE A 222 12.74 -16.18 16.10
N ALA A 223 13.29 -17.20 15.42
CA ALA A 223 14.55 -17.05 14.71
C ALA A 223 14.38 -16.17 13.47
N LEU A 224 15.35 -15.31 13.18
CA LEU A 224 15.31 -14.43 12.00
C LEU A 224 15.23 -15.22 10.69
N SER A 225 15.87 -16.39 10.62
CA SER A 225 15.82 -17.28 9.45
C SER A 225 14.39 -17.77 9.16
N SER A 226 13.56 -17.96 10.18
CA SER A 226 12.18 -18.41 10.01
C SER A 226 11.31 -17.39 9.26
N LEU A 227 11.68 -16.11 9.22
CA LEU A 227 10.96 -15.09 8.45
C LEU A 227 11.05 -15.31 6.94
N PHE A 228 12.12 -15.98 6.48
CA PHE A 228 12.38 -16.30 5.08
C PHE A 228 11.89 -17.69 4.67
N ALA A 229 11.17 -18.38 5.57
CA ALA A 229 10.55 -19.66 5.26
C ALA A 229 9.35 -19.48 4.30
N PRO A 230 9.00 -20.53 3.51
CA PRO A 230 7.82 -20.53 2.65
C PRO A 230 6.53 -20.25 3.42
N ALA A 231 5.48 -19.80 2.74
CA ALA A 231 4.20 -19.38 3.34
C ALA A 231 3.63 -20.40 4.33
N GLY A 232 3.72 -21.69 4.04
CA GLY A 232 3.22 -22.75 4.91
C GLY A 232 3.89 -22.78 6.28
N GLU A 233 5.21 -22.57 6.36
CA GLU A 233 5.95 -22.53 7.62
C GLU A 233 5.89 -21.16 8.28
N PHE A 234 5.98 -20.08 7.48
CA PHE A 234 5.81 -18.71 7.97
C PHE A 234 4.44 -18.50 8.62
N GLY A 235 3.38 -19.08 8.03
CA GLY A 235 2.01 -19.06 8.52
C GLY A 235 1.83 -19.62 9.94
N LYS A 236 2.78 -20.44 10.42
CA LYS A 236 2.76 -21.06 11.75
C LYS A 236 3.46 -20.22 12.82
N LEU A 237 4.14 -19.14 12.45
CA LEU A 237 4.85 -18.29 13.39
C LEU A 237 3.85 -17.55 14.30
N ASN A 238 4.18 -17.48 15.59
CA ASN A 238 3.33 -16.82 16.58
C ASN A 238 3.89 -15.44 16.96
N PHE A 239 3.58 -14.41 16.17
CA PHE A 239 3.98 -13.03 16.48
C PHE A 239 3.17 -12.46 17.66
N ASP A 240 1.85 -12.67 17.66
CA ASP A 240 0.89 -12.23 18.68
C ASP A 240 1.24 -10.86 19.30
N PRO A 241 1.26 -9.77 18.49
CA PRO A 241 1.78 -8.48 18.93
C PRO A 241 1.00 -7.94 20.13
N GLN A 242 1.71 -7.60 21.20
CA GLN A 242 1.15 -6.97 22.39
C GLN A 242 1.14 -5.44 22.25
N PRO A 243 0.38 -4.70 23.10
CA PRO A 243 0.42 -3.24 23.10
C PRO A 243 1.85 -2.69 23.17
N GLY A 244 2.20 -1.76 22.28
CA GLY A 244 3.55 -1.23 22.14
C GLY A 244 4.50 -2.03 21.23
N GLU A 245 4.18 -3.26 20.82
CA GLU A 245 4.99 -4.07 19.90
C GLU A 245 4.67 -3.74 18.43
N TYR A 246 4.69 -2.45 18.07
CA TYR A 246 4.14 -2.01 16.79
C TYR A 246 4.86 -2.61 15.57
N ASN A 247 6.17 -2.82 15.68
CA ASN A 247 7.01 -3.37 14.61
C ASN A 247 6.72 -4.83 14.24
N LEU A 248 5.85 -5.53 14.98
CA LEU A 248 5.42 -6.90 14.68
C LEU A 248 4.14 -6.96 13.83
N TRP A 249 3.35 -5.89 13.75
CA TRP A 249 2.02 -5.93 13.09
C TRP A 249 2.08 -6.17 11.59
N ALA A 250 3.11 -5.65 10.89
CA ALA A 250 3.29 -5.94 9.48
C ALA A 250 3.49 -7.46 9.25
N LEU A 251 4.33 -8.11 10.06
CA LEU A 251 4.58 -9.55 9.97
C LEU A 251 3.35 -10.39 10.33
N GLU A 252 2.60 -9.98 11.36
CA GLU A 252 1.33 -10.62 11.72
C GLU A 252 0.30 -10.49 10.58
N THR A 253 0.27 -9.35 9.89
CA THR A 253 -0.64 -9.12 8.77
C THR A 253 -0.22 -9.90 7.53
N TYR A 254 1.07 -9.97 7.20
CA TYR A 254 1.60 -10.88 6.18
C TYR A 254 1.20 -12.33 6.47
N LYS A 255 1.30 -12.78 7.73
CA LYS A 255 0.90 -14.13 8.15
C LYS A 255 -0.58 -14.38 7.84
N LYS A 256 -1.46 -13.47 8.27
CA LYS A 256 -2.91 -13.56 8.03
C LYS A 256 -3.24 -13.57 6.53
N LEU A 257 -2.58 -12.72 5.74
CA LEU A 257 -2.77 -12.66 4.28
C LEU A 257 -2.33 -13.97 3.60
N LEU A 258 -1.11 -14.44 3.86
CA LEU A 258 -0.57 -15.66 3.26
C LEU A 258 -1.41 -16.90 3.61
N VAL A 259 -1.89 -17.00 4.86
CA VAL A 259 -2.81 -18.07 5.28
C VAL A 259 -4.13 -18.01 4.52
N SER A 260 -4.71 -16.82 4.34
CA SER A 260 -5.96 -16.63 3.57
C SER A 260 -5.77 -17.02 2.10
N LEU A 261 -4.71 -16.53 1.44
CA LEU A 261 -4.41 -16.81 0.04
C LEU A 261 -4.18 -18.31 -0.18
N SER A 262 -3.43 -18.96 0.72
CA SER A 262 -3.16 -20.40 0.67
C SER A 262 -4.45 -21.22 0.82
N LYS A 263 -5.33 -20.88 1.77
CA LYS A 263 -6.62 -21.56 1.97
C LYS A 263 -7.54 -21.51 0.76
N ARG A 264 -7.42 -20.45 -0.04
CA ARG A 264 -8.21 -20.24 -1.27
C ARG A 264 -7.50 -20.74 -2.53
N ASN A 265 -6.35 -21.42 -2.39
CA ASN A 265 -5.54 -21.92 -3.51
C ASN A 265 -5.10 -20.82 -4.50
N LEU A 266 -4.89 -19.60 -4.01
CA LEU A 266 -4.40 -18.46 -4.82
C LEU A 266 -2.87 -18.47 -4.88
N ASN A 267 -2.33 -19.51 -5.50
CA ASN A 267 -0.90 -19.82 -5.45
C ASN A 267 0.00 -18.69 -5.98
N THR A 268 -0.32 -18.10 -7.13
CA THR A 268 0.44 -16.98 -7.67
C THR A 268 0.44 -15.79 -6.72
N SER A 269 -0.69 -15.51 -6.06
CA SER A 269 -0.82 -14.44 -5.08
C SER A 269 0.00 -14.70 -3.82
N VAL A 270 0.09 -15.97 -3.39
CA VAL A 270 0.99 -16.39 -2.30
C VAL A 270 2.44 -16.06 -2.66
N VAL A 271 2.89 -16.45 -3.85
CA VAL A 271 4.25 -16.14 -4.34
C VAL A 271 4.50 -14.62 -4.36
N LEU A 272 3.58 -13.85 -4.94
CA LEU A 272 3.71 -12.38 -4.98
C LEU A 272 3.78 -11.75 -3.58
N ALA A 273 2.95 -12.21 -2.65
CA ALA A 273 2.97 -11.73 -1.27
C ALA A 273 4.25 -12.17 -0.51
N GLU A 274 4.81 -13.33 -0.83
CA GLU A 274 6.12 -13.75 -0.31
C GLU A 274 7.28 -12.92 -0.86
N LEU A 275 7.24 -12.53 -2.15
CA LEU A 275 8.22 -11.63 -2.75
C LEU A 275 8.15 -10.24 -2.11
N ASP A 276 6.94 -9.71 -1.91
CA ASP A 276 6.71 -8.45 -1.20
C ASP A 276 7.24 -8.51 0.25
N LYS A 277 6.90 -9.58 0.99
CA LYS A 277 7.46 -9.85 2.33
C LYS A 277 8.98 -9.88 2.32
N THR A 278 9.60 -10.52 1.33
CA THR A 278 11.07 -10.57 1.22
C THR A 278 11.65 -9.16 1.06
N GLY A 279 11.01 -8.31 0.25
CA GLY A 279 11.34 -6.89 0.15
C GLY A 279 11.20 -6.13 1.48
N TYR A 280 10.09 -6.34 2.21
CA TYR A 280 9.89 -5.77 3.55
C TYR A 280 11.02 -6.16 4.52
N LEU A 281 11.50 -7.40 4.44
CA LEU A 281 12.56 -7.92 5.30
C LEU A 281 13.96 -7.34 5.00
N ALA A 282 14.14 -6.57 3.92
CA ALA A 282 15.39 -5.87 3.62
C ALA A 282 15.85 -4.91 4.74
N LYS A 283 14.91 -4.45 5.59
CA LYS A 283 15.22 -3.68 6.81
C LYS A 283 16.12 -4.44 7.79
N LEU A 284 16.04 -5.78 7.80
CA LEU A 284 16.91 -6.67 8.57
C LEU A 284 18.17 -7.02 7.76
N ARG A 285 18.99 -6.02 7.42
CA ARG A 285 20.09 -6.12 6.43
C ARG A 285 20.90 -7.41 6.52
N ASN A 286 21.42 -7.76 7.69
CA ASN A 286 22.26 -8.95 7.88
C ASN A 286 21.50 -10.24 7.63
N ALA A 287 20.27 -10.36 8.16
CA ALA A 287 19.44 -11.55 7.96
C ALA A 287 18.98 -11.66 6.50
N HIS A 288 18.62 -10.54 5.86
CA HIS A 288 18.26 -10.51 4.44
C HIS A 288 19.42 -10.97 3.56
N GLN A 289 20.63 -10.42 3.76
CA GLN A 289 21.82 -10.84 3.03
C GLN A 289 22.12 -12.34 3.19
N GLN A 290 21.84 -12.89 4.37
CA GLN A 290 22.11 -14.30 4.67
C GLN A 290 21.06 -15.27 4.13
N TYR A 291 19.77 -14.90 4.15
CA TYR A 291 18.67 -15.85 3.95
C TYR A 291 17.78 -15.57 2.73
N ALA A 292 17.74 -14.34 2.20
CA ALA A 292 16.81 -14.01 1.12
C ALA A 292 17.12 -14.76 -0.17
N PHE A 293 18.39 -14.84 -0.56
CA PHE A 293 18.77 -15.47 -1.83
C PHE A 293 18.44 -16.96 -1.86
N SER A 294 18.72 -17.70 -0.77
CA SER A 294 18.39 -19.13 -0.69
C SER A 294 16.89 -19.38 -0.66
N SER A 295 16.12 -18.49 -0.02
CA SER A 295 14.65 -18.52 -0.05
C SER A 295 14.12 -18.35 -1.49
N LEU A 296 14.60 -17.34 -2.22
CA LEU A 296 14.23 -17.11 -3.62
C LEU A 296 14.65 -18.26 -4.54
N GLN A 297 15.82 -18.88 -4.31
CA GLN A 297 16.24 -20.07 -5.05
C GLN A 297 15.29 -21.26 -4.82
N SER A 298 14.84 -21.47 -3.58
CA SER A 298 13.85 -22.50 -3.28
C SER A 298 12.52 -22.23 -3.98
N MET A 299 12.07 -20.97 -3.96
CA MET A 299 10.85 -20.53 -4.62
C MET A 299 10.95 -20.72 -6.14
N LEU A 300 12.07 -20.35 -6.76
CA LEU A 300 12.30 -20.55 -8.19
C LEU A 300 12.35 -22.04 -8.56
N LYS A 301 12.87 -22.90 -7.68
CA LYS A 301 12.86 -24.35 -7.91
C LYS A 301 11.44 -24.92 -7.96
N GLU A 302 10.54 -24.40 -7.14
CA GLU A 302 9.13 -24.81 -7.10
C GLU A 302 8.33 -24.23 -8.26
N TRP A 303 8.51 -22.94 -8.55
CA TRP A 303 7.70 -22.17 -9.49
C TRP A 303 8.36 -21.94 -10.86
N GLY A 304 9.51 -22.55 -11.14
CA GLY A 304 10.32 -22.25 -12.33
C GLY A 304 9.68 -22.57 -13.68
N ASN A 305 8.60 -23.34 -13.71
CA ASN A 305 7.81 -23.62 -14.92
C ASN A 305 6.52 -22.79 -15.00
N ASP A 306 6.25 -21.97 -13.98
CA ASP A 306 5.10 -21.06 -13.93
C ASP A 306 5.54 -19.65 -14.34
N PRO A 307 4.71 -18.87 -15.06
CA PRO A 307 5.05 -17.49 -15.43
C PRO A 307 5.39 -16.58 -14.25
N VAL A 308 4.94 -16.87 -13.03
CA VAL A 308 5.34 -16.11 -11.82
C VAL A 308 6.84 -16.15 -11.55
N SER A 309 7.57 -17.14 -12.11
CA SER A 309 9.03 -17.17 -12.04
C SER A 309 9.71 -15.94 -12.63
N LEU A 310 9.06 -15.21 -13.54
CA LEU A 310 9.54 -13.92 -14.03
C LEU A 310 9.72 -12.91 -12.88
N GLU A 311 8.79 -12.87 -11.92
CA GLU A 311 8.86 -12.00 -10.74
C GLU A 311 9.93 -12.45 -9.75
N ILE A 312 10.06 -13.77 -9.58
CA ILE A 312 11.07 -14.36 -8.68
C ILE A 312 12.46 -14.01 -9.21
N VAL A 313 12.68 -14.18 -10.52
CA VAL A 313 13.97 -13.89 -11.17
C VAL A 313 14.26 -12.39 -11.15
N ASP A 314 13.27 -11.52 -11.32
CA ASP A 314 13.46 -10.07 -11.16
C ASP A 314 13.94 -9.71 -9.75
N LYS A 315 13.35 -10.31 -8.71
CA LYS A 315 13.80 -10.12 -7.32
C LYS A 315 15.18 -10.72 -7.05
N MET A 316 15.52 -11.85 -7.66
CA MET A 316 16.88 -12.40 -7.60
C MET A 316 17.88 -11.47 -8.30
N ALA A 317 17.49 -10.80 -9.39
CA ALA A 317 18.35 -9.86 -10.11
C ALA A 317 18.75 -8.65 -9.25
N ASP A 318 17.89 -8.16 -8.37
CA ASP A 318 18.25 -7.09 -7.41
C ASP A 318 19.39 -7.53 -6.47
N ILE A 319 19.35 -8.78 -5.97
CA ILE A 319 20.40 -9.34 -5.12
C ILE A 319 21.69 -9.54 -5.91
N TYR A 320 21.61 -10.13 -7.11
CA TYR A 320 22.76 -10.30 -7.99
C TYR A 320 23.43 -8.96 -8.32
N THR A 321 22.65 -7.94 -8.64
CA THR A 321 23.15 -6.59 -8.95
C THR A 321 23.92 -6.02 -7.76
N THR A 322 23.35 -6.09 -6.55
CA THR A 322 24.00 -5.64 -5.32
C THR A 322 25.33 -6.39 -5.07
N GLN A 323 25.36 -7.71 -5.32
CA GLN A 323 26.59 -8.51 -5.17
C GLN A 323 27.66 -8.12 -6.20
N ILE A 324 27.27 -7.92 -7.46
CA ILE A 324 28.17 -7.54 -8.56
C ILE A 324 28.81 -6.17 -8.29
N GLU A 325 28.01 -5.20 -7.86
CA GLU A 325 28.46 -3.85 -7.51
C GLU A 325 29.36 -3.82 -6.27
N GLY A 326 29.14 -4.75 -5.33
CA GLY A 326 29.94 -4.86 -4.11
C GLY A 326 31.35 -5.43 -4.30
N PHE A 327 31.65 -6.09 -5.43
CA PHE A 327 32.99 -6.62 -5.68
C PHE A 327 34.00 -5.51 -6.01
N THR A 328 35.23 -5.65 -5.52
CA THR A 328 36.33 -4.71 -5.83
C THR A 328 37.00 -5.04 -7.17
N GLN A 329 37.94 -4.21 -7.64
CA GLN A 329 38.75 -4.55 -8.83
C GLN A 329 39.58 -5.83 -8.64
N GLN A 330 39.96 -6.16 -7.41
CA GLN A 330 40.72 -7.37 -7.10
C GLN A 330 39.85 -8.64 -7.18
N ASP A 331 38.52 -8.50 -7.11
CA ASP A 331 37.55 -9.57 -7.25
C ASP A 331 36.99 -9.69 -8.68
N SER A 332 37.75 -9.26 -9.69
CA SER A 332 37.30 -9.20 -11.09
C SER A 332 36.74 -10.53 -11.62
N LEU A 333 37.35 -11.66 -11.25
CA LEU A 333 36.87 -13.00 -11.60
C LEU A 333 35.49 -13.29 -10.98
N LYS A 334 35.33 -13.07 -9.68
CA LYS A 334 34.03 -13.28 -8.98
C LYS A 334 32.93 -12.40 -9.55
N ARG A 335 33.27 -11.14 -9.87
CA ARG A 335 32.34 -10.21 -10.53
C ARG A 335 31.91 -10.75 -11.90
N THR A 336 32.86 -11.28 -12.68
CA THR A 336 32.58 -11.86 -14.01
C THR A 336 31.70 -13.10 -13.88
N GLU A 337 32.01 -14.00 -12.95
CA GLU A 337 31.22 -15.21 -12.69
C GLU A 337 29.79 -14.87 -12.28
N LYS A 338 29.60 -13.94 -11.31
CA LYS A 338 28.26 -13.53 -10.88
C LYS A 338 27.48 -12.79 -11.96
N THR A 339 28.15 -12.02 -12.79
CA THR A 339 27.53 -11.37 -13.95
C THR A 339 27.04 -12.41 -14.97
N LYS A 340 27.85 -13.44 -15.23
CA LYS A 340 27.47 -14.56 -16.09
C LYS A 340 26.29 -15.36 -15.53
N GLU A 341 26.31 -15.67 -14.23
CA GLU A 341 25.18 -16.35 -13.58
C GLU A 341 23.86 -15.59 -13.77
N LEU A 342 23.87 -14.27 -13.56
CA LEU A 342 22.69 -13.43 -13.77
C LEU A 342 22.27 -13.42 -15.23
N TYR A 343 23.22 -13.24 -16.16
CA TYR A 343 22.94 -13.26 -17.60
C TYR A 343 22.26 -14.57 -18.02
N ASP A 344 22.84 -15.71 -17.65
CA ASP A 344 22.33 -17.03 -18.00
C ASP A 344 20.93 -17.25 -17.40
N LEU A 345 20.69 -16.81 -16.16
CA LEU A 345 19.40 -16.90 -15.49
C LEU A 345 18.33 -16.05 -16.20
N LEU A 346 18.62 -14.79 -16.50
CA LEU A 346 17.71 -13.89 -17.22
C LEU A 346 17.35 -14.47 -18.59
N HIS A 347 18.38 -14.82 -19.36
CA HIS A 347 18.20 -15.33 -20.73
C HIS A 347 17.39 -16.63 -20.74
N LYS A 348 17.72 -17.59 -19.87
CA LYS A 348 16.97 -18.85 -19.74
C LYS A 348 15.49 -18.61 -19.40
N THR A 349 15.20 -17.69 -18.48
CA THR A 349 13.84 -17.43 -18.02
C THR A 349 13.01 -16.70 -19.09
N ILE A 350 13.60 -15.73 -19.79
CA ILE A 350 12.98 -15.05 -20.95
C ILE A 350 12.60 -16.07 -22.03
N GLN A 351 13.51 -16.99 -22.37
CA GLN A 351 13.27 -18.03 -23.37
C GLN A 351 12.18 -19.02 -22.98
N ALA A 352 11.94 -19.23 -21.68
CA ALA A 352 10.88 -20.11 -21.21
C ALA A 352 9.49 -19.47 -21.36
N PHE A 353 9.40 -18.14 -21.37
CA PHE A 353 8.13 -17.39 -21.43
C PHE A 353 8.14 -16.25 -22.48
N PRO A 354 8.45 -16.50 -23.76
CA PRO A 354 8.71 -15.44 -24.74
C PRO A 354 7.51 -14.55 -25.08
N ASN A 355 6.27 -15.01 -24.83
CA ASN A 355 5.04 -14.28 -25.15
C ASN A 355 4.28 -13.79 -23.90
N ASN A 356 4.92 -13.79 -22.73
CA ASN A 356 4.29 -13.30 -21.51
C ASN A 356 4.47 -11.77 -21.38
N GLU A 357 3.41 -11.07 -20.97
CA GLU A 357 3.42 -9.59 -20.84
C GLU A 357 4.44 -9.08 -19.81
N ARG A 358 4.82 -9.91 -18.83
CA ARG A 358 5.83 -9.57 -17.80
C ARG A 358 7.26 -9.82 -18.24
N THR A 359 7.49 -10.52 -19.36
CA THR A 359 8.84 -10.85 -19.85
C THR A 359 9.70 -9.61 -20.08
N SER A 360 9.09 -8.50 -20.46
CA SER A 360 9.80 -7.23 -20.67
C SER A 360 10.51 -6.69 -19.42
N ILE A 361 10.12 -7.10 -18.21
CA ILE A 361 10.86 -6.74 -16.99
C ILE A 361 12.26 -7.35 -17.03
N LEU A 362 12.38 -8.63 -17.37
CA LEU A 362 13.67 -9.31 -17.46
C LEU A 362 14.46 -8.89 -18.70
N GLU A 363 13.80 -8.60 -19.82
CA GLU A 363 14.46 -8.02 -21.00
C GLU A 363 15.12 -6.69 -20.66
N ASN A 364 14.44 -5.82 -19.89
CA ASN A 364 15.01 -4.55 -19.43
C ASN A 364 16.23 -4.77 -18.51
N ARG A 365 16.18 -5.76 -17.60
CA ARG A 365 17.34 -6.13 -16.77
C ARG A 365 18.50 -6.62 -17.64
N LEU A 366 18.24 -7.44 -18.65
CA LEU A 366 19.26 -7.96 -19.55
C LEU A 366 19.89 -6.83 -20.38
N LEU A 367 19.09 -5.89 -20.87
CA LEU A 367 19.55 -4.69 -21.56
C LEU A 367 20.47 -3.86 -20.65
N GLN A 368 20.07 -3.59 -19.41
CA GLN A 368 20.91 -2.87 -18.44
C GLN A 368 22.23 -3.60 -18.14
N LEU A 369 22.17 -4.93 -18.00
CA LEU A 369 23.33 -5.75 -17.69
C LEU A 369 24.38 -5.67 -18.80
N THR A 370 23.91 -5.76 -20.05
CA THR A 370 24.71 -5.83 -21.29
C THR A 370 24.98 -4.48 -21.94
N GLN A 371 24.38 -3.40 -21.43
CA GLN A 371 24.58 -2.07 -21.99
C GLN A 371 26.07 -1.71 -21.97
N PRO A 372 26.68 -1.47 -23.14
CA PRO A 372 28.07 -1.07 -23.17
C PRO A 372 28.18 0.31 -22.53
N TYR A 373 29.14 0.48 -21.63
CA TYR A 373 29.47 1.80 -21.11
C TYR A 373 30.94 2.10 -21.31
N PHE A 374 31.19 3.37 -21.55
CA PHE A 374 32.52 3.94 -21.73
C PHE A 374 32.61 5.17 -20.83
N LEU A 375 33.53 5.14 -19.89
CA LEU A 375 33.72 6.19 -18.91
C LEU A 375 35.16 6.69 -19.01
N VAL A 376 35.32 7.97 -19.31
CA VAL A 376 36.61 8.65 -19.29
C VAL A 376 36.68 9.47 -18.01
N LYS A 377 37.58 9.10 -17.11
CA LYS A 377 37.89 9.85 -15.90
C LYS A 377 39.19 10.62 -16.10
N GLY A 378 39.23 11.86 -15.64
CA GLY A 378 40.42 12.71 -15.72
C GLY A 378 40.22 13.97 -14.91
N ASN A 379 41.23 14.84 -14.90
CA ASN A 379 41.09 16.17 -14.30
C ASN A 379 40.07 17.00 -15.08
N ASN A 380 39.29 17.83 -14.39
CA ASN A 380 38.33 18.74 -15.03
C ASN A 380 39.02 19.97 -15.67
N THR A 381 40.30 20.20 -15.35
CA THR A 381 41.15 21.27 -15.88
C THR A 381 42.54 20.72 -16.17
N PHE A 382 43.10 21.11 -17.31
CA PHE A 382 44.45 20.72 -17.74
C PHE A 382 45.25 21.97 -18.09
N ASP A 383 46.44 22.11 -17.51
CA ASP A 383 47.41 23.12 -17.95
C ASP A 383 47.93 22.80 -19.35
N ALA A 384 48.26 23.86 -20.12
CA ALA A 384 48.61 23.74 -21.54
C ALA A 384 49.87 22.90 -21.79
N GLU A 385 50.81 22.89 -20.84
CA GLU A 385 52.13 22.26 -20.99
C GLU A 385 52.32 20.98 -20.16
N VAL A 386 51.25 20.40 -19.62
CA VAL A 386 51.33 19.19 -18.80
C VAL A 386 50.74 17.98 -19.52
N GLU A 387 51.38 16.82 -19.36
CA GLU A 387 50.88 15.53 -19.84
C GLU A 387 49.48 15.24 -19.27
N LYS A 388 48.49 15.07 -20.15
CA LYS A 388 47.10 14.82 -19.76
C LYS A 388 46.89 13.32 -19.59
N LYS A 389 46.71 12.88 -18.35
CA LYS A 389 46.38 11.48 -18.03
C LYS A 389 44.88 11.32 -17.88
N LEU A 390 44.32 10.43 -18.69
CA LEU A 390 42.92 10.02 -18.64
C LEU A 390 42.87 8.53 -18.32
N VAL A 391 41.94 8.13 -17.46
CA VAL A 391 41.59 6.74 -17.21
C VAL A 391 40.38 6.42 -18.06
N VAL A 392 40.52 5.40 -18.90
CA VAL A 392 39.43 4.88 -19.72
C VAL A 392 38.94 3.58 -19.11
N GLU A 393 37.68 3.57 -18.69
CA GLU A 393 36.96 2.37 -18.25
C GLU A 393 35.94 2.01 -19.32
N TYR A 394 36.03 0.78 -19.83
CA TYR A 394 35.09 0.25 -20.82
C TYR A 394 34.54 -1.08 -20.32
N LYS A 395 33.22 -1.26 -20.47
CA LYS A 395 32.54 -2.54 -20.25
C LYS A 395 31.67 -2.84 -21.46
N ASN A 396 31.85 -4.03 -22.01
CA ASN A 396 30.94 -4.67 -22.96
C ASN A 396 30.93 -6.15 -22.58
N LEU A 397 29.75 -6.67 -22.26
CA LEU A 397 29.62 -8.06 -21.81
C LEU A 397 29.85 -9.07 -22.93
#